data_AF-A0A101HZ99-F1
#
_entry.id   AF-A0A101HZ99-F1
#
_cell.length_a   1.000
_cell.length_b   1.000
_cell.length_c   1.000
_cell.angle_alpha   90.00
_cell.angle_beta   90.00
_cell.angle_gamma   90.00
#
_symmetry.space_group_name_H-M   'P 1'
#
loop_
_entity.id
_entity.type
_entity.pdbx_description
1 polymer ?
#
loop_
_entity_poly.entity_id
_entity_poly.type
_entity_poly.pdbx_seq_one_letter_code
_entity_poly.pdbx_strand_id
1 'polypeptide(L)'
;ERKFKKVFDIWGADHMGHIPRMKAAMKALDIDDDFLNVIIHQYVNLKREGEVVKMSTRRGEFTTLDELVEAVGVDSTRYFFAMFDPDTHMLFDIDLARQKSNDNPVFYVQYANARISNVFRTADEKNVAISASSLKLLNTQEDRKIIKLLTIFPEILDSIVTDYRTNRLTSYLEDLSRAFHGYYNKNIIVDPENPALSGARLAMCKALQNILKAGLGLLGVEAPDSM
;
A
#
# COMPACT_ATOMS: atom_id res chain seq x y z
N GLU A 1 35.52 3.33 -0.61
CA GLU A 1 34.44 3.59 -1.59
C GLU A 1 33.42 2.43 -1.57
N ARG A 2 32.11 2.70 -1.71
CA ARG A 2 31.03 1.73 -1.42
C ARG A 2 30.58 0.86 -2.61
N LYS A 3 31.15 1.05 -3.82
CA LYS A 3 30.91 0.25 -5.06
C LYS A 3 29.44 0.10 -5.48
N PHE A 4 28.64 1.17 -5.33
CA PHE A 4 27.25 1.17 -5.77
C PHE A 4 27.14 1.22 -7.30
N LYS A 5 26.10 0.59 -7.86
CA LYS A 5 25.75 0.70 -9.29
C LYS A 5 24.74 1.81 -9.57
N LYS A 6 23.87 2.08 -8.60
CA LYS A 6 22.89 3.17 -8.60
C LYS A 6 22.79 3.74 -7.20
N VAL A 7 22.48 5.02 -7.12
CA VAL A 7 22.18 5.78 -5.91
C VAL A 7 20.81 6.41 -6.10
N PHE A 8 19.97 6.27 -5.08
CA PHE A 8 18.67 6.90 -5.00
C PHE A 8 18.72 7.95 -3.89
N ASP A 9 18.28 9.16 -4.19
CA ASP A 9 18.22 10.25 -3.24
C ASP A 9 16.84 10.91 -3.31
N ILE A 10 16.30 11.30 -2.14
CA ILE A 10 14.96 11.85 -2.01
C ILE A 10 15.07 13.32 -1.65
N TRP A 11 14.58 14.19 -2.53
CA TRP A 11 14.73 15.64 -2.40
C TRP A 11 13.37 16.33 -2.28
N GLY A 12 13.37 17.49 -1.63
CA GLY A 12 12.24 18.43 -1.67
C GLY A 12 12.14 19.12 -3.02
N ALA A 13 10.91 19.53 -3.38
CA ALA A 13 10.63 20.22 -4.64
C ALA A 13 11.42 21.53 -4.85
N ASP A 14 11.87 22.19 -3.79
CA ASP A 14 12.75 23.36 -3.82
C ASP A 14 14.14 23.07 -4.40
N HIS A 15 14.58 21.82 -4.39
CA HIS A 15 15.87 21.41 -4.94
C HIS A 15 15.81 20.90 -6.38
N MET A 16 14.64 20.86 -7.02
CA MET A 16 14.47 20.34 -8.38
C MET A 16 15.39 21.04 -9.40
N GLY A 17 15.61 22.35 -9.25
CA GLY A 17 16.49 23.13 -10.12
C GLY A 17 17.98 22.75 -10.04
N HIS A 18 18.39 22.00 -9.02
CA HIS A 18 19.77 21.52 -8.87
C HIS A 18 20.02 20.20 -9.62
N ILE A 19 18.98 19.43 -9.94
CA ILE A 19 19.12 18.11 -10.57
C ILE A 19 19.94 18.18 -11.88
N PRO A 20 19.65 19.10 -12.83
CA PRO A 20 20.42 19.16 -14.08
C PRO A 20 21.91 19.47 -13.84
N ARG A 21 22.22 20.26 -12.81
CA ARG A 21 23.59 20.63 -12.44
C ARG A 21 24.34 19.43 -11.86
N MET A 22 23.68 18.66 -10.98
CA MET A 22 24.27 17.44 -10.43
C MET A 22 24.52 16.39 -11.50
N LYS A 23 23.55 16.18 -12.41
CA LYS A 23 23.73 15.28 -13.56
C LYS A 23 24.90 15.70 -14.45
N ALA A 24 25.02 16.99 -14.75
CA ALA A 24 26.15 17.53 -15.52
C ALA A 24 27.50 17.31 -14.79
N ALA A 25 27.55 17.48 -13.47
CA ALA A 25 28.74 17.22 -12.67
C ALA A 25 29.13 15.73 -12.67
N MET A 26 28.16 14.81 -12.54
CA MET A 26 28.40 13.36 -12.65
C MET A 26 29.00 13.02 -14.02
N LYS A 27 28.41 13.55 -15.08
CA LYS A 27 28.89 13.34 -16.45
C LYS A 27 30.31 13.88 -16.66
N ALA A 28 30.66 15.03 -16.07
CA ALA A 28 32.01 15.59 -16.14
C ALA A 28 33.07 14.73 -15.40
N LEU A 29 32.63 13.81 -14.55
CA LEU A 29 33.47 12.84 -13.84
C LEU A 29 33.39 11.43 -14.46
N ASP A 30 32.88 11.30 -15.69
CA ASP A 30 32.67 10.03 -16.39
C ASP A 30 31.78 9.03 -15.63
N ILE A 31 30.80 9.54 -14.86
CA ILE A 31 29.79 8.74 -14.17
C ILE A 31 28.53 8.64 -15.03
N ASP A 32 27.97 7.43 -15.14
CA ASP A 32 26.78 7.13 -15.95
C ASP A 32 25.54 7.96 -15.53
N ASP A 33 24.73 8.35 -16.52
CA ASP A 33 23.53 9.19 -16.32
C ASP A 33 22.48 8.51 -15.43
N ASP A 34 22.46 7.17 -15.35
CA ASP A 34 21.53 6.40 -14.52
C ASP A 34 22.08 6.04 -13.13
N PHE A 35 23.28 6.51 -12.79
CA PHE A 35 23.87 6.32 -11.47
C PHE A 35 23.13 7.08 -10.39
N LEU A 36 22.96 8.40 -10.54
CA LEU A 36 22.24 9.25 -9.56
C LEU A 36 20.76 9.37 -9.93
N ASN A 37 19.86 8.82 -9.13
CA ASN A 37 18.41 8.87 -9.35
C ASN A 37 17.78 9.73 -8.25
N VAL A 38 17.25 10.90 -8.62
CA VAL A 38 16.61 11.82 -7.66
C VAL A 38 15.09 11.65 -7.73
N ILE A 39 14.49 11.34 -6.60
CA ILE A 39 13.03 11.28 -6.42
C ILE A 39 12.60 12.58 -5.73
N ILE A 40 11.65 13.30 -6.31
CA ILE A 40 11.15 14.56 -5.76
C ILE A 40 9.86 14.31 -5.00
N HIS A 41 9.80 14.80 -3.76
CA HIS A 41 8.55 14.93 -3.02
C HIS A 41 8.10 16.39 -3.00
N GLN A 42 6.84 16.61 -3.37
CA GLN A 42 6.20 17.91 -3.26
C GLN A 42 5.89 18.29 -1.80
N TYR A 43 5.56 19.56 -1.61
CA TYR A 43 5.13 20.07 -0.31
C TYR A 43 3.87 19.37 0.19
N VAL A 44 3.85 19.15 1.51
CA VAL A 44 2.71 18.58 2.22
C VAL A 44 2.00 19.67 3.00
N ASN A 45 0.71 19.83 2.74
CA ASN A 45 -0.19 20.65 3.53
C ASN A 45 -0.92 19.75 4.51
N LEU A 46 -1.01 20.17 5.77
CA LEU A 46 -1.78 19.44 6.77
C LEU A 46 -3.19 20.01 6.83
N LYS A 47 -4.18 19.14 6.99
CA LYS A 47 -5.58 19.51 7.23
C LYS A 47 -6.04 18.92 8.55
N ARG A 48 -6.70 19.74 9.36
CA ARG A 48 -7.31 19.37 10.65
C ARG A 48 -8.61 20.13 10.82
N GLU A 49 -9.65 19.44 11.27
CA GLU A 49 -11.01 19.94 11.47
C GLU A 49 -11.60 20.59 10.20
N GLY A 50 -11.26 20.06 9.04
CA GLY A 50 -11.73 20.59 7.75
C GLY A 50 -10.88 21.73 7.19
N GLU A 51 -9.98 22.32 7.96
CA GLU A 51 -9.17 23.48 7.56
C GLU A 51 -7.70 23.15 7.34
N VAL A 52 -7.05 23.87 6.41
CA VAL A 52 -5.61 23.75 6.20
C VAL A 52 -4.87 24.41 7.36
N VAL A 53 -4.02 23.64 8.05
CA VAL A 53 -3.20 24.13 9.14
C VAL A 53 -2.19 25.14 8.60
N LYS A 54 -2.25 26.38 9.08
CA LYS A 54 -1.31 27.43 8.68
C LYS A 54 0.06 27.16 9.32
N MET A 55 1.05 26.83 8.50
CA MET A 55 2.45 26.80 8.93
C MET A 55 3.08 28.19 8.77
N SER A 56 3.89 28.61 9.74
CA SER A 56 4.58 29.90 9.73
C SER A 56 6.06 29.73 10.11
N THR A 57 6.92 29.70 9.10
CA THR A 57 8.39 29.67 9.28
C THR A 57 8.91 30.88 10.05
N ARG A 58 8.28 32.06 9.89
CA ARG A 58 8.65 33.30 10.60
C ARG A 58 8.25 33.32 12.07
N ARG A 59 7.21 32.58 12.45
CA ARG A 59 6.73 32.48 13.85
C ARG A 59 7.23 31.20 14.54
N GLY A 60 7.92 30.31 13.82
CA GLY A 60 8.35 29.02 14.34
C GLY A 60 7.20 28.02 14.53
N GLU A 61 6.04 28.27 13.93
CA GLU A 61 4.87 27.40 14.01
C GLU A 61 4.92 26.40 12.85
N PHE A 62 5.43 25.19 13.09
CA PHE A 62 5.40 24.07 12.16
C PHE A 62 5.11 22.77 12.90
N THR A 63 4.42 21.84 12.24
CA THR A 63 4.21 20.50 12.79
C THR A 63 5.37 19.62 12.39
N THR A 64 6.02 18.99 13.37
CA THR A 64 7.12 18.05 13.08
C THR A 64 6.58 16.72 12.57
N LEU A 65 7.43 15.93 11.92
CA LEU A 65 7.06 14.57 11.53
C LEU A 65 6.79 13.71 12.78
N ASP A 66 7.55 13.91 13.87
CA ASP A 66 7.35 13.18 15.12
C ASP A 66 5.96 13.47 15.71
N GLU A 67 5.55 14.74 15.78
CA GLU A 67 4.20 15.13 16.21
C GLU A 67 3.11 14.54 15.32
N LEU A 68 3.34 14.47 14.01
CA LEU A 68 2.39 13.85 13.08
C LEU A 68 2.28 12.35 13.34
N VAL A 69 3.40 11.64 13.50
CA VAL A 69 3.43 10.20 13.80
C VAL A 69 2.79 9.91 15.16
N GLU A 70 3.03 10.71 16.18
CA GLU A 70 2.37 10.59 17.48
C GLU A 70 0.85 10.78 17.37
N ALA A 71 0.40 11.69 16.50
CA ALA A 71 -1.02 11.99 16.34
C ALA A 71 -1.80 10.90 15.59
N VAL A 72 -1.22 10.31 14.53
CA VAL A 72 -1.93 9.39 13.62
C VAL A 72 -1.44 7.94 13.65
N GLY A 73 -0.23 7.69 14.17
CA GLY A 73 0.45 6.40 14.15
C GLY A 73 1.31 6.17 12.91
N VAL A 74 2.36 5.36 13.06
CA VAL A 74 3.37 5.09 12.03
C VAL A 74 2.79 4.53 10.72
N ASP A 75 1.82 3.63 10.84
CA ASP A 75 1.17 2.97 9.70
C ASP A 75 0.39 3.96 8.85
N SER A 76 -0.47 4.77 9.50
CA SER A 76 -1.21 5.84 8.84
C SER A 76 -0.27 6.84 8.21
N THR A 77 0.81 7.26 8.89
CA THR A 77 1.80 8.16 8.30
C THR A 77 2.39 7.55 7.03
N ARG A 78 2.99 6.35 7.10
CA ARG A 78 3.64 5.70 5.95
C ARG A 78 2.69 5.51 4.78
N TYR A 79 1.50 4.98 5.05
CA TYR A 79 0.52 4.70 4.01
C TYR A 79 0.04 5.99 3.33
N PHE A 80 -0.28 7.03 4.12
CA PHE A 80 -0.74 8.31 3.56
C PHE A 80 0.34 8.99 2.74
N PHE A 81 1.61 8.97 3.14
CA PHE A 81 2.68 9.53 2.29
C PHE A 81 2.89 8.70 1.01
N ALA A 82 2.77 7.37 1.09
CA ALA A 82 2.98 6.49 -0.04
C ALA A 82 1.85 6.54 -1.08
N MET A 83 0.61 6.88 -0.69
CA MET A 83 -0.55 6.88 -1.59
C MET A 83 -0.65 8.08 -2.54
N PHE A 84 0.19 9.10 -2.35
CA PHE A 84 0.25 10.23 -3.27
C PHE A 84 1.33 10.04 -4.31
N ASP A 85 1.02 10.53 -5.50
CA ASP A 85 2.00 10.64 -6.56
C ASP A 85 3.11 11.62 -6.14
N PRO A 86 4.41 11.28 -6.29
CA PRO A 86 5.51 12.14 -5.87
C PRO A 86 5.47 13.54 -6.50
N ASP A 87 4.89 13.68 -7.69
CA ASP A 87 4.80 14.95 -8.42
C ASP A 87 3.60 15.82 -8.00
N THR A 88 2.73 15.33 -7.11
CA THR A 88 1.49 16.02 -6.72
C THR A 88 1.60 16.62 -5.32
N HIS A 89 1.08 17.84 -5.14
CA HIS A 89 0.95 18.43 -3.81
C HIS A 89 0.06 17.57 -2.92
N MET A 90 0.56 17.21 -1.74
CA MET A 90 -0.17 16.36 -0.81
C MET A 90 -0.99 17.21 0.15
N LEU A 91 -2.24 16.82 0.36
CA LEU A 91 -3.07 17.29 1.47
C LEU A 91 -3.24 16.14 2.46
N PHE A 92 -2.51 16.18 3.57
CA PHE A 92 -2.58 15.18 4.63
C PHE A 92 -3.76 15.52 5.56
N ASP A 93 -4.84 14.75 5.47
CA ASP A 93 -5.99 14.88 6.38
C ASP A 93 -5.73 14.10 7.68
N ILE A 94 -5.40 14.83 8.75
CA ILE A 94 -5.04 14.25 10.06
C ILE A 94 -6.23 13.52 10.67
N ASP A 95 -7.45 14.06 10.49
CA ASP A 95 -8.64 13.46 11.09
C ASP A 95 -8.97 12.14 10.40
N LEU A 96 -8.87 12.09 9.07
CA LEU A 96 -9.06 10.85 8.32
C LEU A 96 -8.01 9.80 8.72
N ALA A 97 -6.74 10.19 8.83
CA ALA A 97 -5.64 9.28 9.18
C ALA A 97 -5.76 8.68 10.60
N ARG A 98 -6.50 9.34 11.51
CA ARG A 98 -6.78 8.84 12.87
C ARG A 98 -7.97 7.90 12.95
N GLN A 99 -8.86 7.94 11.96
CA GLN A 99 -10.10 7.18 12.02
C GLN A 99 -9.86 5.67 11.90
N LYS A 100 -10.56 4.90 12.73
CA LYS A 100 -10.69 3.44 12.60
C LYS A 100 -11.97 3.11 11.83
N SER A 101 -12.05 3.60 10.60
CA SER A 101 -13.21 3.47 9.73
C SER A 101 -12.79 3.02 8.33
N ASN A 102 -13.75 2.54 7.54
CA ASN A 102 -13.50 2.15 6.15
C ASN A 102 -13.14 3.33 5.23
N ASP A 103 -13.32 4.57 5.70
CA ASP A 103 -12.90 5.77 4.96
C ASP A 103 -11.39 5.98 5.05
N ASN A 104 -10.75 5.48 6.11
CA ASN A 104 -9.29 5.48 6.24
C ASN A 104 -8.68 4.37 5.37
N PRO A 105 -7.88 4.71 4.34
CA PRO A 105 -7.37 3.73 3.37
C PRO A 105 -6.43 2.69 3.99
N VAL A 106 -5.60 3.06 4.98
CA VAL A 106 -4.74 2.06 5.65
C VAL A 106 -5.56 1.09 6.48
N PHE A 107 -6.53 1.61 7.24
CA PHE A 107 -7.43 0.78 8.05
C PHE A 107 -8.24 -0.16 7.16
N TYR A 108 -8.72 0.33 6.01
CA TYR A 108 -9.47 -0.46 5.03
C TYR A 108 -8.69 -1.68 4.55
N VAL A 109 -7.41 -1.50 4.17
CA VAL A 109 -6.55 -2.58 3.69
C VAL A 109 -6.14 -3.53 4.83
N GLN A 110 -5.79 -3.00 6.00
CA GLN A 110 -5.47 -3.82 7.18
C GLN A 110 -6.66 -4.69 7.62
N TYR A 111 -7.86 -4.13 7.56
CA TYR A 111 -9.09 -4.84 7.89
C TYR A 111 -9.38 -5.98 6.92
N ALA A 112 -9.02 -5.86 5.64
CA ALA A 112 -9.09 -6.98 4.70
C ALA A 112 -8.22 -8.16 5.16
N ASN A 113 -6.97 -7.91 5.56
CA ASN A 113 -6.08 -8.96 6.08
C ASN A 113 -6.64 -9.60 7.36
N ALA A 114 -7.05 -8.80 8.34
CA ALA A 114 -7.64 -9.29 9.60
C ALA A 114 -8.90 -10.14 9.36
N ARG A 115 -9.75 -9.73 8.40
CA ARG A 115 -10.94 -10.50 8.02
C ARG A 115 -10.58 -11.84 7.37
N ILE A 116 -9.54 -11.91 6.55
CA ILE A 116 -9.06 -13.19 6.00
C ILE A 116 -8.51 -14.09 7.11
N SER A 117 -7.78 -13.53 8.07
CA SER A 117 -7.30 -14.30 9.24
C SER A 117 -8.48 -14.89 10.04
N ASN A 118 -9.58 -14.14 10.20
CA ASN A 118 -10.82 -14.65 10.79
C ASN A 118 -11.49 -15.75 9.94
N VAL A 119 -11.43 -15.66 8.61
CA VAL A 119 -11.92 -16.72 7.70
C VAL A 119 -11.17 -18.02 7.93
N PHE A 120 -9.84 -17.97 8.08
CA PHE A 120 -9.05 -19.15 8.37
C PHE A 120 -9.36 -19.75 9.75
N ARG A 121 -9.53 -18.92 10.78
CA ARG A 121 -9.99 -19.41 12.10
C ARG A 121 -11.34 -20.12 12.01
N THR A 122 -12.29 -19.54 11.27
CA THR A 122 -13.60 -20.18 11.03
C THR A 122 -13.47 -21.51 10.28
N ALA A 123 -12.53 -21.61 9.34
CA ALA A 123 -12.27 -22.84 8.59
C ALA A 123 -11.72 -23.95 9.50
N ASP A 124 -10.79 -23.60 10.39
CA ASP A 124 -10.23 -24.53 11.37
C ASP A 124 -11.31 -25.03 12.34
N GLU A 125 -12.13 -24.13 12.89
CA GLU A 125 -13.25 -24.49 13.79
C GLU A 125 -14.26 -25.43 13.14
N LYS A 126 -14.50 -25.26 11.84
CA LYS A 126 -15.43 -26.08 11.04
C LYS A 126 -14.77 -27.29 10.37
N ASN A 127 -13.48 -27.54 10.62
CA ASN A 127 -12.69 -28.61 10.01
C ASN A 127 -12.71 -28.60 8.46
N VAL A 128 -12.73 -27.41 7.86
CA VAL A 128 -12.68 -27.23 6.40
C VAL A 128 -11.26 -26.88 5.98
N ALA A 129 -10.58 -27.81 5.32
CA ALA A 129 -9.21 -27.61 4.89
C ALA A 129 -9.10 -26.74 3.63
N ILE A 130 -8.04 -25.93 3.57
CA ILE A 130 -7.57 -25.30 2.33
C ILE A 130 -7.21 -26.38 1.30
N SER A 131 -7.64 -26.21 0.04
CA SER A 131 -7.29 -27.15 -1.03
C SER A 131 -7.23 -26.49 -2.40
N ALA A 132 -6.13 -26.71 -3.11
CA ALA A 132 -5.96 -26.31 -4.51
C ALA A 132 -6.45 -27.36 -5.52
N SER A 133 -7.00 -28.50 -5.07
CA SER A 133 -7.44 -29.58 -5.97
C SER A 133 -8.60 -29.18 -6.87
N SER A 134 -9.45 -28.27 -6.40
CA SER A 134 -10.75 -27.95 -7.00
C SER A 134 -10.84 -26.49 -7.49
N LEU A 135 -9.71 -25.86 -7.83
CA LEU A 135 -9.66 -24.46 -8.29
C LEU A 135 -10.57 -24.18 -9.51
N LYS A 136 -10.88 -25.19 -10.33
CA LYS A 136 -11.81 -25.08 -11.45
C LYS A 136 -13.24 -24.70 -11.04
N LEU A 137 -13.60 -24.88 -9.76
CA LEU A 137 -14.89 -24.45 -9.22
C LEU A 137 -14.98 -22.93 -9.01
N LEU A 138 -13.85 -22.21 -9.01
CA LEU A 138 -13.79 -20.75 -8.96
C LEU A 138 -14.08 -20.17 -10.34
N ASN A 139 -15.35 -20.14 -10.74
CA ASN A 139 -15.77 -19.82 -12.10
C ASN A 139 -16.70 -18.60 -12.22
N THR A 140 -17.06 -17.98 -11.09
CA THR A 140 -17.95 -16.80 -11.05
C THR A 140 -17.25 -15.54 -11.56
N GLN A 141 -18.03 -14.49 -11.82
CA GLN A 141 -17.46 -13.19 -12.21
C GLN A 141 -16.62 -12.60 -11.07
N GLU A 142 -17.07 -12.77 -9.83
CA GLU A 142 -16.40 -12.35 -8.62
C GLU A 142 -15.07 -13.09 -8.40
N ASP A 143 -15.04 -14.41 -8.60
CA ASP A 143 -13.80 -15.20 -8.52
C ASP A 143 -12.76 -14.68 -9.53
N ARG A 144 -13.19 -14.50 -10.80
CA ARG A 144 -12.31 -14.01 -11.88
C ARG A 144 -11.79 -12.61 -11.59
N LYS A 145 -12.57 -11.75 -10.95
CA LYS A 145 -12.13 -10.39 -10.58
C LYS A 145 -10.97 -10.46 -9.59
N ILE A 146 -11.07 -11.27 -8.55
CA ILE A 146 -9.97 -11.44 -7.58
C ILE A 146 -8.77 -12.08 -8.26
N ILE A 147 -8.95 -13.18 -9.00
CA ILE A 147 -7.85 -13.90 -9.65
C ILE A 147 -7.05 -12.97 -10.57
N LYS A 148 -7.71 -12.12 -11.37
CA LYS A 148 -7.04 -11.12 -12.20
C LYS A 148 -6.21 -10.12 -11.38
N LEU A 149 -6.74 -9.64 -10.26
CA LEU A 149 -5.99 -8.74 -9.39
C LEU A 149 -4.79 -9.44 -8.74
N LEU A 150 -4.93 -10.71 -8.35
CA LEU A 150 -3.81 -11.49 -7.82
C LEU A 150 -2.69 -11.67 -8.87
N THR A 151 -3.05 -11.87 -10.14
CA THR A 151 -2.06 -12.11 -11.21
C THR A 151 -1.24 -10.88 -11.57
N ILE A 152 -1.77 -9.66 -11.42
CA ILE A 152 -1.09 -8.43 -11.86
C ILE A 152 -0.11 -7.86 -10.83
N PHE A 153 0.05 -8.49 -9.65
CA PHE A 153 0.91 -7.96 -8.59
C PHE A 153 2.38 -7.77 -9.04
N PRO A 154 3.01 -8.73 -9.74
CA PRO A 154 4.36 -8.54 -10.26
C PRO A 154 4.47 -7.34 -11.21
N GLU A 155 3.50 -7.16 -12.10
CA GLU A 155 3.49 -6.06 -13.08
C GLU A 155 3.34 -4.70 -12.39
N ILE A 156 2.58 -4.62 -11.29
CA ILE A 156 2.52 -3.42 -10.46
C ILE A 156 3.91 -3.10 -9.90
N LEU A 157 4.61 -4.09 -9.34
CA LEU A 157 5.96 -3.90 -8.80
C LEU A 157 6.98 -3.50 -9.88
N ASP A 158 6.96 -4.16 -11.03
CA ASP A 158 7.83 -3.83 -12.17
C ASP A 158 7.61 -2.39 -12.65
N SER A 159 6.34 -1.96 -12.68
CA SER A 159 6.01 -0.57 -13.03
C SER A 159 6.59 0.43 -12.03
N ILE A 160 6.56 0.12 -10.73
CA ILE A 160 7.11 0.97 -9.66
C ILE A 160 8.63 1.00 -9.72
N VAL A 161 9.28 -0.12 -10.02
CA VAL A 161 10.75 -0.14 -10.19
C VAL A 161 11.18 0.70 -11.40
N THR A 162 10.31 0.87 -12.40
CA THR A 162 10.60 1.64 -13.61
C THR A 162 10.51 3.14 -13.37
N ASP A 163 9.50 3.63 -12.66
CA ASP A 163 9.23 5.08 -12.52
C ASP A 163 9.10 5.59 -11.08
N TYR A 164 9.32 4.72 -10.10
CA TYR A 164 9.39 5.02 -8.66
C TYR A 164 8.07 5.53 -8.06
N ARG A 165 6.92 5.29 -8.72
CA ARG A 165 5.59 5.73 -8.27
C ARG A 165 4.95 4.76 -7.27
N THR A 166 5.36 4.85 -6.01
CA THR A 166 4.90 3.94 -4.92
C THR A 166 3.39 3.95 -4.67
N ASN A 167 2.70 5.02 -5.03
CA ASN A 167 1.24 5.15 -4.94
C ASN A 167 0.47 4.08 -5.74
N ARG A 168 1.10 3.49 -6.77
CA ARG A 168 0.49 2.36 -7.48
C ARG A 168 0.28 1.15 -6.58
N LEU A 169 1.17 0.93 -5.61
CA LEU A 169 1.04 -0.18 -4.67
C LEU A 169 -0.15 0.03 -3.74
N THR A 170 -0.33 1.23 -3.19
CA THR A 170 -1.47 1.53 -2.30
C THR A 170 -2.80 1.42 -3.06
N SER A 171 -2.90 2.00 -4.26
CA SER A 171 -4.10 1.88 -5.10
C SER A 171 -4.42 0.42 -5.42
N TYR A 172 -3.40 -0.38 -5.76
CA TYR A 172 -3.55 -1.81 -6.00
C TYR A 172 -4.08 -2.56 -4.77
N LEU A 173 -3.53 -2.29 -3.57
CA LEU A 173 -3.95 -2.94 -2.33
C LEU A 173 -5.38 -2.55 -1.95
N GLU A 174 -5.79 -1.30 -2.18
CA GLU A 174 -7.16 -0.84 -1.99
C GLU A 174 -8.13 -1.53 -2.96
N ASP A 175 -7.75 -1.66 -4.23
CA ASP A 175 -8.55 -2.37 -5.24
C ASP A 175 -8.71 -3.86 -4.91
N LEU A 176 -7.63 -4.51 -4.46
CA LEU A 176 -7.64 -5.90 -4.01
C LEU A 176 -8.52 -6.07 -2.77
N SER A 177 -8.40 -5.18 -1.80
CA SER A 177 -9.22 -5.17 -0.57
C SER A 177 -10.69 -4.95 -0.91
N ARG A 178 -11.01 -4.00 -1.80
CA ARG A 178 -12.38 -3.73 -2.26
C ARG A 178 -13.00 -4.93 -2.97
N ALA A 179 -12.22 -5.61 -3.82
CA ALA A 179 -12.66 -6.84 -4.46
C ALA A 179 -12.95 -7.95 -3.44
N PHE A 180 -12.10 -8.10 -2.43
CA PHE A 180 -12.30 -9.07 -1.35
C PHE A 180 -13.51 -8.76 -0.48
N HIS A 181 -13.70 -7.51 -0.03
CA HIS A 181 -14.86 -7.14 0.78
C HIS A 181 -16.18 -7.40 0.03
N GLY A 182 -16.23 -7.08 -1.26
CA GLY A 182 -17.37 -7.41 -2.11
C GLY A 182 -17.58 -8.92 -2.25
N TYR A 183 -16.50 -9.69 -2.40
CA TYR A 183 -16.55 -11.15 -2.48
C TYR A 183 -17.09 -11.79 -1.19
N TYR A 184 -16.54 -11.38 -0.04
CA TYR A 184 -16.90 -11.86 1.28
C TYR A 184 -18.39 -11.63 1.58
N ASN A 185 -18.92 -10.47 1.21
CA ASN A 185 -20.32 -10.13 1.47
C ASN A 185 -21.31 -10.96 0.62
N LYS A 186 -20.88 -11.45 -0.55
CA LYS A 186 -21.73 -12.20 -1.49
C LYS A 186 -21.59 -13.71 -1.41
N ASN A 187 -20.48 -14.22 -0.87
CA ASN A 187 -20.13 -15.63 -0.94
C ASN A 187 -19.85 -16.21 0.45
N ILE A 188 -20.38 -17.42 0.70
CA ILE A 188 -19.98 -18.22 1.86
C ILE A 188 -18.62 -18.85 1.56
N ILE A 189 -17.56 -18.38 2.22
CA ILE A 189 -16.21 -18.93 2.00
C ILE A 189 -16.06 -20.29 2.67
N VAL A 190 -16.53 -20.43 3.91
CA VAL A 190 -16.41 -21.65 4.72
C VAL A 190 -17.77 -22.32 4.87
N ASP A 191 -17.99 -23.37 4.07
CA ASP A 191 -19.20 -24.16 4.01
C ASP A 191 -18.85 -25.66 4.13
N PRO A 192 -19.08 -26.29 5.29
CA PRO A 192 -18.82 -27.71 5.51
C PRO A 192 -19.59 -28.64 4.57
N GLU A 193 -20.73 -28.20 4.02
CA GLU A 193 -21.52 -28.97 3.06
C GLU A 193 -20.91 -28.96 1.65
N ASN A 194 -20.04 -27.98 1.36
CA ASN A 194 -19.35 -27.82 0.08
C ASN A 194 -17.82 -27.73 0.23
N PRO A 195 -17.16 -28.73 0.84
CA PRO A 195 -15.75 -28.63 1.25
C PRO A 195 -14.80 -28.45 0.07
N ALA A 196 -15.12 -28.99 -1.11
CA ALA A 196 -14.31 -28.81 -2.32
C ALA A 196 -14.31 -27.34 -2.80
N LEU A 197 -15.46 -26.68 -2.80
CA LEU A 197 -15.55 -25.26 -3.18
C LEU A 197 -14.94 -24.38 -2.10
N SER A 198 -15.22 -24.65 -0.83
CA SER A 198 -14.61 -23.92 0.28
C SER A 198 -13.10 -24.04 0.31
N GLY A 199 -12.53 -25.24 0.09
CA GLY A 199 -11.09 -25.42 -0.03
C GLY A 199 -10.46 -24.56 -1.12
N ALA A 200 -11.12 -24.46 -2.28
CA ALA A 200 -10.67 -23.60 -3.38
C ALA A 200 -10.79 -22.10 -3.04
N ARG A 201 -11.89 -21.67 -2.40
CA ARG A 201 -12.05 -20.28 -1.93
C ARG A 201 -11.01 -19.92 -0.88
N LEU A 202 -10.71 -20.83 0.05
CA LEU A 202 -9.65 -20.67 1.05
C LEU A 202 -8.28 -20.55 0.38
N ALA A 203 -8.01 -21.30 -0.69
CA ALA A 203 -6.76 -21.18 -1.45
C ALA A 203 -6.63 -19.78 -2.09
N MET A 204 -7.72 -19.25 -2.66
CA MET A 204 -7.74 -17.88 -3.18
C MET A 204 -7.57 -16.83 -2.07
N CYS A 205 -8.23 -17.00 -0.92
CA CYS A 205 -8.03 -16.13 0.24
C CYS A 205 -6.58 -16.18 0.75
N LYS A 206 -5.91 -17.33 0.67
CA LYS A 206 -4.50 -17.45 1.08
C LYS A 206 -3.58 -16.66 0.16
N ALA A 207 -3.79 -16.76 -1.15
CA ALA A 207 -3.06 -15.97 -2.14
C ALA A 207 -3.27 -14.47 -1.89
N LEU A 208 -4.51 -14.05 -1.61
CA LEU A 208 -4.83 -12.66 -1.29
C LEU A 208 -4.13 -12.18 -0.01
N GLN A 209 -4.17 -12.98 1.06
CA GLN A 209 -3.47 -12.68 2.32
C GLN A 209 -1.97 -12.51 2.11
N ASN A 210 -1.34 -13.39 1.32
CA ASN A 210 0.09 -13.31 1.04
C ASN A 210 0.44 -11.99 0.33
N ILE A 211 -0.37 -11.57 -0.66
CA ILE A 211 -0.16 -10.31 -1.38
C ILE A 211 -0.40 -9.11 -0.47
N LEU A 212 -1.46 -9.10 0.35
CA LEU A 212 -1.70 -8.01 1.31
C LEU A 212 -0.53 -7.87 2.29
N LYS A 213 -0.06 -8.99 2.87
CA LYS A 213 1.10 -8.98 3.79
C LYS A 213 2.38 -8.51 3.10
N ALA A 214 2.64 -8.96 1.88
CA ALA A 214 3.81 -8.53 1.11
C ALA A 214 3.74 -7.04 0.76
N GLY A 215 2.60 -6.55 0.26
CA GLY A 215 2.41 -5.16 -0.13
C GLY A 215 2.48 -4.20 1.04
N LEU A 216 1.78 -4.50 2.15
CA LEU A 216 1.87 -3.70 3.38
C LEU A 216 3.31 -3.72 3.94
N GLY A 217 3.97 -4.88 3.92
CA GLY A 217 5.36 -5.02 4.34
C GLY A 217 6.34 -4.16 3.51
N LEU A 218 6.15 -4.07 2.19
CA LEU A 218 6.94 -3.18 1.33
C LEU A 218 6.75 -1.70 1.66
N LEU A 219 5.56 -1.32 2.13
CA LEU A 219 5.25 0.03 2.61
C LEU A 219 5.74 0.28 4.05
N GLY A 220 6.23 -0.76 4.75
CA GLY A 220 6.54 -0.70 6.17
C GLY A 220 5.30 -0.50 7.04
N VAL A 221 4.14 -0.99 6.60
CA VAL A 221 2.86 -0.91 7.32
C VAL A 221 2.53 -2.29 7.89
N GLU A 222 1.96 -2.36 9.09
CA GLU A 222 1.58 -3.64 9.68
C GLU A 222 0.41 -4.30 8.92
N ALA A 223 0.40 -5.63 8.90
CA ALA A 223 -0.68 -6.46 8.36
C ALA A 223 -1.30 -7.30 9.50
N PRO A 224 -2.16 -6.70 10.34
CA PRO A 224 -2.63 -7.30 11.58
C PRO A 224 -3.56 -8.49 11.31
N ASP A 225 -3.40 -9.57 12.08
CA ASP A 225 -4.27 -10.74 11.98
C ASP A 225 -5.63 -10.55 12.69
N SER A 226 -5.79 -9.46 13.45
CA SER A 226 -7.03 -9.04 14.10
C SER A 226 -7.07 -7.51 14.23
N MET A 227 -8.24 -6.90 14.03
CA MET A 227 -8.48 -5.44 14.09
C MET A 227 -9.72 -5.14 14.93
#